data_AF-A0A1J4KKA2-F1
#
_entry.id   AF-A0A1J4KKA2-F1
#
_cell.length_a   1.000
_cell.length_b   1.000
_cell.length_c   1.000
_cell.angle_alpha   90.00
_cell.angle_beta   90.00
_cell.angle_gamma   90.00
#
_symmetry.space_group_name_H-M   'P 1'
#
loop_
_entity.id
_entity.type
_entity.pdbx_description
1 polymer ?
#
loop_
_entity_poly.entity_id
_entity_poly.type
_entity_poly.pdbx_seq_one_letter_code
_entity_poly.pdbx_strand_id
1 'polypeptide(L)'
;MQKSENTMTSNRIRIMAMEAIENRERPLTTHEIEEYIKANDTELWKEIKTKCYDYVRMILSVTKFSPIIKFKCLKRLLGIDKRANFFGLNNAKYDPNIWIPIGKKSRIESRYLSPQDTMISPPAPIPVQFVEVDEKTAENSWKNLSLKMTMNDPVWNAICGAMKEVKIYIGKGFSPNDTVQYAVNKFQPLQDPYLLPDVILILSRLASDSLDITANSAFV
;
A
#
# COMPACT_ATOMS: atom_id res chain seq x y z
N MET A 1 26.67 -28.69 5.53
CA MET A 1 26.90 -27.68 6.59
C MET A 1 26.86 -26.22 6.11
N GLN A 2 26.29 -25.89 4.94
CA GLN A 2 26.36 -24.55 4.33
C GLN A 2 25.21 -23.58 4.69
N LYS A 3 24.24 -24.01 5.50
CA LYS A 3 22.99 -23.27 5.75
C LYS A 3 23.11 -22.24 6.89
N SER A 4 23.99 -22.47 7.88
CA SER A 4 24.16 -21.57 9.02
C SER A 4 24.95 -20.31 8.66
N GLU A 5 26.06 -20.42 7.92
CA GLU A 5 26.89 -19.27 7.53
C GLU A 5 26.16 -18.31 6.59
N ASN A 6 25.45 -18.82 5.57
CA ASN A 6 24.69 -17.98 4.64
C ASN A 6 23.56 -17.18 5.35
N THR A 7 23.02 -17.72 6.44
CA THR A 7 22.00 -17.01 7.23
C THR A 7 22.62 -15.83 7.98
N MET A 8 23.85 -15.98 8.50
CA MET A 8 24.58 -14.92 9.19
C MET A 8 24.95 -13.76 8.28
N THR A 9 25.55 -14.03 7.11
CA THR A 9 25.90 -12.99 6.12
C THR A 9 24.64 -12.23 5.65
N SER A 10 23.54 -12.94 5.41
CA SER A 10 22.28 -12.30 4.98
C SER A 10 21.69 -11.34 6.03
N ASN A 11 21.82 -11.70 7.32
CA ASN A 11 21.35 -10.86 8.42
C ASN A 11 22.24 -9.64 8.60
N ARG A 12 23.56 -9.78 8.54
CA ARG A 12 24.51 -8.66 8.57
C ARG A 12 24.22 -7.65 7.46
N ILE A 13 23.96 -8.13 6.23
CA ILE A 13 23.56 -7.27 5.10
C ILE A 13 22.30 -6.46 5.43
N ARG A 14 21.29 -7.08 6.04
CA ARG A 14 20.04 -6.37 6.41
C ARG A 14 20.30 -5.32 7.49
N ILE A 15 21.08 -5.64 8.51
CA ILE A 15 21.43 -4.69 9.59
C ILE A 15 22.15 -3.48 8.99
N MET A 16 23.20 -3.70 8.20
CA MET A 16 23.95 -2.62 7.54
C MET A 16 23.08 -1.80 6.61
N ALA A 17 22.14 -2.43 5.89
CA ALA A 17 21.19 -1.72 5.04
C ALA A 17 20.22 -0.85 5.86
N MET A 18 19.73 -1.33 6.99
CA MET A 18 18.89 -0.55 7.89
C MET A 18 19.64 0.68 8.42
N GLU A 19 20.87 0.49 8.91
CA GLU A 19 21.71 1.59 9.38
C GLU A 19 21.98 2.62 8.26
N ALA A 20 22.28 2.15 7.05
CA ALA A 20 22.49 3.03 5.91
C ALA A 20 21.25 3.89 5.60
N ILE A 21 20.06 3.27 5.64
CA ILE A 21 18.79 3.94 5.38
C ILE A 21 18.45 4.92 6.50
N GLU A 22 18.68 4.55 7.76
CA GLU A 22 18.48 5.42 8.92
C GLU A 22 19.40 6.64 8.86
N ASN A 23 20.68 6.44 8.58
CA ASN A 23 21.68 7.52 8.48
C ASN A 23 21.41 8.50 7.33
N ARG A 24 20.74 8.04 6.26
CA ARG A 24 20.42 8.86 5.08
C ARG A 24 18.99 9.41 5.11
N GLU A 25 18.17 8.98 6.06
CA GLU A 25 16.77 9.36 6.25
C GLU A 25 15.90 9.22 4.98
N ARG A 26 16.29 8.34 4.04
CA ARG A 26 15.55 8.10 2.80
C ARG A 26 15.76 6.68 2.25
N PRO A 27 14.87 6.20 1.38
CA PRO A 27 15.11 4.99 0.62
C PRO A 27 16.38 5.08 -0.25
N LEU A 28 17.14 3.98 -0.30
CA LEU A 28 18.42 3.88 -1.00
C LEU A 28 18.38 2.81 -2.08
N THR A 29 19.14 3.01 -3.16
CA THR A 29 19.38 1.96 -4.16
C THR A 29 20.28 0.86 -3.60
N THR A 30 20.28 -0.33 -4.24
CA THR A 30 21.23 -1.40 -3.88
C THR A 30 22.67 -0.90 -3.89
N HIS A 31 23.03 -0.11 -4.90
CA HIS A 31 24.39 0.40 -5.08
C HIS A 31 24.82 1.31 -3.92
N GLU A 32 23.94 2.19 -3.46
CA GLU A 32 24.22 3.04 -2.30
C GLU A 32 24.42 2.24 -1.01
N ILE A 33 23.65 1.16 -0.83
CA ILE A 33 23.79 0.24 0.31
C ILE A 33 25.11 -0.54 0.22
N GLU A 34 25.50 -0.98 -0.98
CA GLU A 34 26.78 -1.67 -1.21
C GLU A 34 27.98 -0.78 -0.88
N GLU A 35 27.96 0.48 -1.32
CA GLU A 35 29.03 1.43 -0.99
C GLU A 35 29.07 1.74 0.52
N TYR A 36 27.92 1.79 1.19
CA TYR A 36 27.88 1.90 2.64
C TYR A 36 28.51 0.68 3.34
N ILE A 37 28.16 -0.54 2.91
CA ILE A 37 28.75 -1.78 3.46
C ILE A 37 30.26 -1.80 3.25
N LYS A 38 30.71 -1.49 2.03
CA LYS A 38 32.13 -1.43 1.67
C LYS A 38 32.93 -0.45 2.54
N ALA A 39 32.33 0.67 2.92
CA ALA A 39 32.97 1.68 3.77
C ALA A 39 33.00 1.31 5.26
N ASN A 40 32.00 0.55 5.75
CA ASN A 40 31.81 0.32 7.19
C ASN A 40 32.11 -1.12 7.65
N ASP A 41 32.03 -2.11 6.77
CA ASP A 41 32.31 -3.52 7.07
C ASP A 41 33.05 -4.19 5.89
N THR A 42 34.37 -4.01 5.87
CA THR A 42 35.24 -4.53 4.80
C THR A 42 35.26 -6.06 4.74
N GLU A 43 35.08 -6.75 5.87
CA GLU A 43 35.02 -8.21 5.90
C GLU A 43 33.73 -8.72 5.26
N LEU A 44 32.59 -8.15 5.64
CA LEU A 44 31.30 -8.46 5.02
C LEU A 44 31.33 -8.15 3.52
N TRP A 45 31.97 -7.07 3.11
CA TRP A 45 32.13 -6.74 1.70
C TRP A 45 32.96 -7.77 0.92
N LYS A 46 34.04 -8.30 1.52
CA LYS A 46 34.81 -9.40 0.94
C LYS A 46 33.92 -10.63 0.77
N GLU A 47 33.12 -10.99 1.77
CA GLU A 47 32.17 -12.10 1.67
C GLU A 47 31.16 -11.88 0.54
N ILE A 48 30.53 -10.70 0.45
CA ILE A 48 29.55 -10.35 -0.60
C ILE A 48 30.16 -10.49 -1.98
N LYS A 49 31.38 -9.98 -2.19
CA LYS A 49 32.08 -10.04 -3.48
C LYS A 49 32.33 -11.45 -4.00
N THR A 50 32.42 -12.45 -3.12
CA THR A 50 32.56 -13.86 -3.52
C THR A 50 31.25 -14.51 -3.96
N LYS A 51 30.11 -13.84 -3.75
CA LYS A 51 28.78 -14.30 -4.16
C LYS A 51 28.45 -13.77 -5.56
N CYS A 52 27.18 -13.80 -5.95
CA CYS A 52 26.74 -13.23 -7.21
C CYS A 52 26.64 -11.70 -7.16
N TYR A 53 26.74 -11.04 -8.31
CA TYR A 53 26.63 -9.58 -8.43
C TYR A 53 25.31 -9.02 -7.84
N ASP A 54 24.23 -9.78 -7.96
CA ASP A 54 22.91 -9.40 -7.46
C ASP A 54 22.65 -9.78 -5.99
N TYR A 55 23.66 -10.27 -5.26
CA TYR A 55 23.44 -10.88 -3.96
C TYR A 55 22.75 -9.94 -2.96
N VAL A 56 23.22 -8.70 -2.83
CA VAL A 56 22.60 -7.70 -1.94
C VAL A 56 21.16 -7.41 -2.38
N ARG A 57 20.94 -7.17 -3.68
CA ARG A 57 19.59 -6.95 -4.24
C ARG A 57 18.64 -8.11 -3.94
N MET A 58 19.13 -9.35 -4.02
CA MET A 58 18.37 -10.54 -3.71
C MET A 58 18.02 -10.59 -2.21
N ILE A 59 18.99 -10.40 -1.30
CA ILE A 59 18.75 -10.40 0.15
C ILE A 59 17.72 -9.34 0.56
N LEU A 60 17.84 -8.12 0.02
CA LEU A 60 16.91 -7.02 0.28
C LEU A 60 15.53 -7.25 -0.34
N SER A 61 15.42 -8.07 -1.38
CA SER A 61 14.14 -8.40 -2.02
C SER A 61 13.37 -9.52 -1.32
N VAL A 62 13.98 -10.25 -0.39
CA VAL A 62 13.30 -11.30 0.38
C VAL A 62 12.50 -10.66 1.52
N THR A 63 11.22 -10.41 1.25
CA THR A 63 10.32 -9.61 2.10
C THR A 63 9.71 -10.36 3.28
N LYS A 64 9.81 -11.69 3.35
CA LYS A 64 9.08 -12.49 4.36
C LYS A 64 9.44 -12.16 5.81
N PHE A 65 10.62 -11.59 6.07
CA PHE A 65 11.11 -11.30 7.43
C PHE A 65 11.96 -10.03 7.51
N SER A 66 11.88 -9.13 6.51
CA SER A 66 12.71 -7.93 6.49
C SER A 66 11.86 -6.68 6.74
N PRO A 67 12.28 -5.76 7.64
CA PRO A 67 11.65 -4.45 7.77
C PRO A 67 11.89 -3.56 6.55
N ILE A 68 12.73 -4.01 5.62
CA ILE A 68 13.07 -3.31 4.39
C ILE A 68 12.02 -3.65 3.32
N ILE A 69 11.39 -2.62 2.77
CA ILE A 69 10.45 -2.69 1.66
C ILE A 69 10.96 -1.89 0.46
N LYS A 70 10.43 -2.17 -0.72
CA LYS A 70 10.82 -1.46 -1.93
C LYS A 70 10.07 -0.14 -2.03
N PHE A 71 10.69 0.85 -2.66
CA PHE A 71 10.11 2.15 -2.97
C PHE A 71 10.41 2.54 -4.42
N LYS A 72 9.51 3.35 -4.99
CA LYS A 72 9.67 4.06 -6.25
C LYS A 72 9.93 5.53 -5.93
N CYS A 73 10.94 6.11 -6.58
CA CYS A 73 11.12 7.56 -6.56
C CYS A 73 10.24 8.20 -7.64
N LEU A 74 9.45 9.21 -7.28
CA LEU A 74 8.66 10.02 -8.22
C LEU A 74 9.47 11.18 -8.80
N LYS A 75 10.50 11.63 -8.08
CA LYS A 75 11.42 12.66 -8.56
C LYS A 75 12.59 12.01 -9.31
N ARG A 76 13.07 12.69 -10.36
CA ARG A 76 14.29 12.28 -11.04
C ARG A 76 15.49 12.63 -10.16
N LEU A 77 16.26 11.63 -9.76
CA LEU A 77 17.53 11.83 -9.06
C LEU A 77 18.67 11.84 -10.09
N LEU A 78 19.53 12.86 -10.03
CA LEU A 78 20.67 12.98 -10.93
C LEU A 78 21.63 11.81 -10.70
N GLY A 79 22.08 11.18 -11.79
CA GLY A 79 23.00 10.04 -11.72
C GLY A 79 22.37 8.70 -11.34
N ILE A 80 21.05 8.62 -11.11
CA ILE A 80 20.35 7.37 -10.79
C ILE A 80 19.37 7.03 -11.91
N ASP A 81 19.39 5.77 -12.37
CA ASP A 81 18.46 5.28 -13.40
C ASP A 81 17.00 5.40 -12.93
N LYS A 82 16.12 5.89 -13.81
CA LYS A 82 14.67 6.04 -13.53
C LYS A 82 13.95 4.73 -13.19
N ARG A 83 14.55 3.59 -13.53
CA ARG A 83 14.07 2.22 -13.28
C ARG A 83 14.68 1.61 -12.03
N ALA A 84 15.55 2.34 -11.33
CA ALA A 84 16.16 1.85 -10.10
C ALA A 84 15.07 1.55 -9.05
N ASN A 85 15.25 0.44 -8.35
CA ASN A 85 14.47 0.13 -7.16
C ASN A 85 15.17 0.73 -5.95
N PHE A 86 14.39 1.32 -5.07
CA PHE A 86 14.88 1.83 -3.80
C PHE A 86 14.40 0.91 -2.68
N PHE A 87 15.14 0.88 -1.59
CA PHE A 87 14.89 0.08 -0.41
C PHE A 87 14.83 1.02 0.78
N GLY A 88 13.74 0.96 1.54
CA GLY A 88 13.48 1.81 2.69
C GLY A 88 12.86 1.01 3.82
N LEU A 89 12.79 1.58 5.02
CA LEU A 89 12.16 0.95 6.17
C LEU A 89 10.64 1.10 6.11
N ASN A 90 9.92 0.06 6.50
CA ASN A 90 8.45 0.03 6.49
C ASN A 90 7.80 0.94 7.56
N ASN A 91 8.53 1.24 8.63
CA ASN A 91 8.09 2.05 9.77
C ASN A 91 8.57 3.51 9.71
N ALA A 92 9.38 3.85 8.71
CA ALA A 92 9.89 5.21 8.53
C ALA A 92 8.89 6.10 7.77
N LYS A 93 8.83 7.37 8.15
CA LYS A 93 7.97 8.38 7.50
C LYS A 93 8.76 9.08 6.39
N TYR A 94 8.66 8.56 5.17
CA TYR A 94 9.22 9.21 3.99
C TYR A 94 8.20 10.16 3.33
N ASP A 95 8.69 11.21 2.64
CA ASP A 95 7.83 12.10 1.88
C ASP A 95 7.07 11.32 0.78
N PRO A 96 5.72 11.21 0.88
CA PRO A 96 4.93 10.42 -0.07
C PRO A 96 4.89 11.03 -1.47
N ASN A 97 5.25 12.32 -1.63
CA ASN A 97 5.37 12.97 -2.94
C ASN A 97 6.67 12.62 -3.65
N ILE A 98 7.61 11.99 -2.95
CA ILE A 98 8.89 11.57 -3.50
C ILE A 98 8.97 10.05 -3.53
N TRP A 99 8.45 9.37 -2.51
CA TRP A 99 8.66 7.94 -2.29
C TRP A 99 7.34 7.19 -2.17
N ILE A 100 7.08 6.28 -3.11
CA ILE A 100 5.91 5.38 -3.07
C ILE A 100 6.38 3.95 -2.78
N PRO A 101 5.88 3.26 -1.74
CA PRO A 101 6.24 1.87 -1.48
C PRO A 101 5.74 0.95 -2.61
N ILE A 102 6.58 0.00 -3.04
CA ILE A 102 6.31 -1.00 -4.07
C ILE A 102 6.22 -2.38 -3.42
N GLY A 103 5.04 -3.02 -3.48
CA GLY A 103 4.85 -4.40 -3.02
C GLY A 103 3.63 -4.57 -2.10
N LYS A 104 3.22 -5.82 -1.89
CA LYS A 104 2.09 -6.16 -1.02
C LYS A 104 2.41 -5.72 0.42
N LYS A 105 1.50 -4.95 1.03
CA LYS A 105 1.53 -4.50 2.43
C LYS A 105 2.03 -5.65 3.33
N SER A 106 3.30 -5.63 3.73
CA SER A 106 3.78 -6.49 4.80
C SER A 106 3.04 -6.05 6.05
N ARG A 107 2.17 -6.92 6.60
CA ARG A 107 1.55 -6.76 7.92
C ARG A 107 2.64 -6.30 8.89
N ILE A 108 2.59 -5.04 9.29
CA ILE A 108 3.36 -4.57 10.43
C ILE A 108 2.60 -5.08 11.65
N GLU A 109 3.13 -6.12 12.27
CA GLU A 109 2.77 -6.54 13.62
C GLU A 109 3.04 -5.36 14.56
N SER A 110 1.97 -4.78 15.08
CA SER A 110 2.05 -3.94 16.27
C SER A 110 2.41 -4.84 17.45
N ARG A 111 3.69 -4.83 17.84
CA ARG A 111 4.11 -5.33 19.15
C ARG A 111 3.44 -4.48 20.21
N TYR A 112 2.47 -5.02 20.94
CA TYR A 112 2.29 -4.87 22.39
C TYR A 112 1.31 -5.94 22.88
N LEU A 113 1.75 -6.66 23.92
CA LEU A 113 1.03 -7.52 24.88
C LEU A 113 0.75 -8.99 24.48
N SER A 114 1.51 -9.86 25.14
CA SER A 114 1.23 -11.29 25.40
C SER A 114 0.57 -11.41 26.80
N PRO A 115 0.04 -12.55 27.26
CA PRO A 115 -0.54 -13.73 26.59
C PRO A 115 -1.93 -14.12 27.17
N GLN A 116 -2.89 -14.56 26.35
CA GLN A 116 -3.81 -15.69 26.65
C GLN A 116 -4.86 -15.86 25.54
N ASP A 117 -4.85 -17.05 24.93
CA ASP A 117 -5.94 -17.75 24.25
C ASP A 117 -7.05 -16.92 23.57
N THR A 118 -6.90 -16.62 22.29
CA THR A 118 -8.02 -16.77 21.34
C THR A 118 -7.48 -17.03 19.94
N MET A 119 -7.79 -18.21 19.39
CA MET A 119 -7.63 -18.47 17.96
C MET A 119 -8.60 -17.57 17.18
N ILE A 120 -8.09 -16.44 16.66
CA ILE A 120 -8.85 -15.59 15.75
C ILE A 120 -8.32 -15.81 14.34
N SER A 121 -9.13 -16.53 13.55
CA SER A 121 -9.03 -16.66 12.10
C SER A 121 -8.79 -15.28 11.45
N PRO A 122 -8.00 -15.17 10.35
CA PRO A 122 -7.90 -13.89 9.64
C PRO A 122 -9.30 -13.36 9.28
N PRO A 123 -9.56 -12.05 9.43
CA PRO A 123 -10.83 -11.49 9.01
C PRO A 123 -10.99 -11.75 7.51
N ALA A 124 -12.14 -12.30 7.13
CA ALA A 124 -12.45 -12.54 5.73
C ALA A 124 -12.29 -11.22 4.94
N PRO A 125 -11.80 -11.27 3.68
CA PRO A 125 -11.81 -10.09 2.83
C PRO A 125 -13.25 -9.54 2.80
N ILE A 126 -13.42 -8.27 3.16
CA ILE A 126 -14.73 -7.61 3.12
C ILE A 126 -15.19 -7.67 1.66
N PRO A 127 -16.27 -8.40 1.34
CA PRO A 127 -16.74 -8.47 -0.04
C PRO A 127 -17.25 -7.08 -0.43
N VAL A 128 -16.71 -6.54 -1.51
CA VAL A 128 -17.24 -5.30 -2.09
C VAL A 128 -18.57 -5.66 -2.73
N GLN A 129 -19.67 -5.25 -2.10
CA GLN A 129 -21.02 -5.53 -2.58
C GLN A 129 -21.87 -4.27 -2.40
N PHE A 130 -22.79 -4.06 -3.32
CA PHE A 130 -23.82 -3.03 -3.14
C PHE A 130 -24.67 -3.36 -1.92
N VAL A 131 -24.95 -2.34 -1.12
CA VAL A 131 -25.83 -2.44 0.05
C VAL A 131 -26.92 -1.39 -0.10
N GLU A 132 -28.17 -1.82 0.03
CA GLU A 132 -29.28 -0.88 0.09
C GLU A 132 -29.20 -0.11 1.40
N VAL A 133 -29.07 1.22 1.31
CA VAL A 133 -28.78 2.10 2.45
C VAL A 133 -29.63 3.35 2.40
N ASP A 134 -30.07 3.80 3.57
CA ASP A 134 -30.75 5.07 3.72
C ASP A 134 -29.75 6.26 3.68
N GLU A 135 -30.28 7.45 3.43
CA GLU A 135 -29.51 8.69 3.32
C GLU A 135 -28.72 9.02 4.60
N LYS A 136 -29.32 8.80 5.77
CA LYS A 136 -28.69 9.12 7.07
C LYS A 136 -27.48 8.23 7.34
N THR A 137 -27.56 6.95 6.96
CA THR A 137 -26.44 6.01 7.07
C THR A 137 -25.29 6.43 6.14
N ALA A 138 -25.59 6.82 4.89
CA ALA A 138 -24.57 7.30 3.95
C ALA A 138 -23.92 8.62 4.38
N GLU A 139 -24.70 9.58 4.91
CA GLU A 139 -24.18 10.83 5.47
C GLU A 139 -23.25 10.61 6.66
N ASN A 140 -23.60 9.68 7.56
CA ASN A 140 -22.74 9.35 8.69
C ASN A 140 -21.41 8.75 8.21
N SER A 141 -21.44 7.90 7.19
CA SER A 141 -20.22 7.38 6.56
C SER A 141 -19.40 8.48 5.89
N TRP A 142 -20.03 9.45 5.22
CA TRP A 142 -19.32 10.61 4.67
C TRP A 142 -18.64 11.44 5.75
N LYS A 143 -19.34 11.72 6.86
CA LYS A 143 -18.78 12.43 8.03
C LYS A 143 -17.62 11.64 8.65
N ASN A 144 -17.78 10.34 8.85
CA ASN A 144 -16.72 9.47 9.38
C ASN A 144 -15.48 9.48 8.48
N LEU A 145 -15.67 9.42 7.16
CA LEU A 145 -14.59 9.48 6.19
C LEU A 145 -13.88 10.84 6.25
N SER A 146 -14.64 11.93 6.40
CA SER A 146 -14.09 13.28 6.54
C SER A 146 -13.26 13.50 7.82
N LEU A 147 -13.62 12.83 8.92
CA LEU A 147 -12.87 12.88 10.18
C LEU A 147 -11.57 12.07 10.11
N LYS A 148 -11.54 11.02 9.29
CA LYS A 148 -10.39 10.13 9.12
C LYS A 148 -9.35 10.70 8.12
N MET A 149 -9.70 11.75 7.38
CA MET A 149 -8.92 12.20 6.22
C MET A 149 -8.45 13.65 6.32
N THR A 150 -7.27 13.89 5.76
CA THR A 150 -6.75 15.24 5.55
C THR A 150 -7.25 15.81 4.22
N MET A 151 -7.31 17.13 4.06
CA MET A 151 -7.82 17.75 2.82
C MET A 151 -7.04 17.36 1.55
N ASN A 152 -5.77 16.95 1.68
CA ASN A 152 -4.92 16.54 0.57
C ASN A 152 -4.86 15.03 0.37
N ASP A 153 -5.72 14.27 1.05
CA ASP A 153 -5.75 12.81 0.93
C ASP A 153 -6.16 12.37 -0.49
N PRO A 154 -5.40 11.49 -1.16
CA PRO A 154 -5.74 10.99 -2.49
C PRO A 154 -7.10 10.28 -2.55
N VAL A 155 -7.65 9.86 -1.41
CA VAL A 155 -8.99 9.29 -1.35
C VAL A 155 -10.07 10.30 -1.73
N TRP A 156 -9.90 11.60 -1.50
CA TRP A 156 -10.88 12.59 -1.96
C TRP A 156 -11.02 12.64 -3.47
N ASN A 157 -9.89 12.58 -4.19
CA ASN A 157 -9.91 12.50 -5.65
C ASN A 157 -10.47 11.15 -6.12
N ALA A 158 -10.14 10.07 -5.40
CA ALA A 158 -10.61 8.73 -5.71
C ALA A 158 -12.13 8.58 -5.51
N ILE A 159 -12.71 9.12 -4.44
CA ILE A 159 -14.14 9.02 -4.14
C ILE A 159 -14.95 9.86 -5.13
N CYS A 160 -14.49 11.07 -5.45
CA CYS A 160 -15.10 11.90 -6.51
C CYS A 160 -15.06 11.19 -7.88
N GLY A 161 -13.93 10.56 -8.20
CA GLY A 161 -13.79 9.73 -9.40
C GLY A 161 -14.77 8.55 -9.42
N ALA A 162 -14.84 7.80 -8.32
CA ALA A 162 -15.75 6.65 -8.17
C ALA A 162 -17.21 7.07 -8.27
N MET A 163 -17.61 8.17 -7.65
CA MET A 163 -18.97 8.71 -7.75
C MET A 163 -19.34 9.05 -9.20
N LYS A 164 -18.39 9.58 -9.99
CA LYS A 164 -18.60 9.85 -11.41
C LYS A 164 -18.79 8.57 -12.22
N GLU A 165 -17.97 7.55 -11.98
CA GLU A 165 -18.12 6.24 -12.63
C GLU A 165 -19.48 5.62 -12.29
N VAL A 166 -19.90 5.67 -11.02
CA VAL A 166 -21.20 5.14 -10.60
C VAL A 166 -22.34 5.77 -11.39
N LYS A 167 -22.39 7.11 -11.47
CA LYS A 167 -23.42 7.81 -12.25
C LYS A 167 -23.40 7.41 -13.74
N ILE A 168 -22.22 7.31 -14.34
CA ILE A 168 -22.07 6.98 -15.76
C ILE A 168 -22.56 5.56 -16.06
N TYR A 169 -22.16 4.58 -15.25
CA TYR A 169 -22.49 3.18 -15.52
C TYR A 169 -23.94 2.85 -15.15
N ILE A 170 -24.50 3.44 -14.09
CA ILE A 170 -25.95 3.34 -13.82
C ILE A 170 -26.75 3.95 -14.97
N GLY A 171 -26.37 5.14 -15.45
CA GLY A 171 -27.05 5.78 -16.59
C GLY A 171 -26.95 4.99 -17.91
N LYS A 172 -26.00 4.05 -18.01
CA LYS A 172 -25.88 3.11 -19.13
C LYS A 172 -26.65 1.79 -18.92
N GLY A 173 -27.36 1.65 -17.81
CA GLY A 173 -28.17 0.46 -17.47
C GLY A 173 -27.39 -0.69 -16.83
N PHE A 174 -26.17 -0.46 -16.32
CA PHE A 174 -25.44 -1.49 -15.57
C PHE A 174 -26.04 -1.68 -14.18
N SER A 175 -25.89 -2.88 -13.61
CA SER A 175 -26.41 -3.17 -12.28
C SER A 175 -25.71 -2.34 -11.19
N PRO A 176 -26.41 -1.93 -10.11
CA PRO A 176 -25.79 -1.23 -8.99
C PRO A 176 -24.64 -1.99 -8.35
N ASN A 177 -24.77 -3.31 -8.22
CA ASN A 177 -23.73 -4.14 -7.62
C ASN A 177 -22.45 -4.16 -8.46
N ASP A 178 -22.54 -4.41 -9.77
CA ASP A 178 -21.36 -4.45 -10.64
C ASP A 178 -20.71 -3.07 -10.74
N THR A 179 -21.52 -2.02 -10.73
CA THR A 179 -21.06 -0.63 -10.83
C THR A 179 -20.29 -0.21 -9.58
N VAL A 180 -20.80 -0.50 -8.37
CA VAL A 180 -20.10 -0.23 -7.12
C VAL A 180 -18.79 -1.04 -7.02
N GLN A 181 -18.83 -2.33 -7.38
CA GLN A 181 -17.64 -3.16 -7.43
C GLN A 181 -16.59 -2.61 -8.38
N TYR A 182 -16.98 -2.25 -9.60
CA TYR A 182 -16.09 -1.67 -10.60
C TYR A 182 -15.46 -0.36 -10.09
N ALA A 183 -16.27 0.54 -9.54
CA ALA A 183 -15.79 1.83 -9.06
C ALA A 183 -14.76 1.66 -7.92
N VAL A 184 -15.06 0.86 -6.91
CA VAL A 184 -14.11 0.59 -5.81
C VAL A 184 -12.83 -0.10 -6.30
N ASN A 185 -12.96 -1.08 -7.21
CA ASN A 185 -11.80 -1.81 -7.73
C ASN A 185 -10.92 -0.98 -8.67
N LYS A 186 -11.50 0.03 -9.34
CA LYS A 186 -10.76 0.95 -10.23
C LYS A 186 -9.86 1.91 -9.44
N PHE A 187 -10.31 2.37 -8.28
CA PHE A 187 -9.58 3.36 -7.49
C PHE A 187 -8.92 2.73 -6.27
N GLN A 188 -7.61 2.45 -6.39
CA GLN A 188 -6.83 1.79 -5.34
C GLN A 188 -6.95 2.43 -3.94
N PRO A 189 -7.00 3.78 -3.77
CA PRO A 189 -7.16 4.39 -2.45
C PRO A 189 -8.46 4.00 -1.73
N LEU A 190 -9.51 3.62 -2.47
CA LEU A 190 -10.81 3.22 -1.90
C LEU A 190 -10.83 1.79 -1.36
N GLN A 191 -9.81 0.98 -1.70
CA GLN A 191 -9.71 -0.42 -1.28
C GLN A 191 -9.07 -0.57 0.10
N ASP A 192 -8.85 0.54 0.81
CA ASP A 192 -8.36 0.47 2.18
C ASP A 192 -9.44 -0.14 3.10
N PRO A 193 -9.19 -1.26 3.80
CA PRO A 193 -10.18 -1.91 4.65
C PRO A 193 -10.80 -1.03 5.74
N TYR A 194 -10.10 0.02 6.18
CA TYR A 194 -10.59 0.95 7.21
C TYR A 194 -11.57 2.00 6.68
N LEU A 195 -11.57 2.20 5.36
CA LEU A 195 -12.40 3.17 4.63
C LEU A 195 -13.48 2.46 3.81
N LEU A 196 -13.18 1.25 3.37
CA LEU A 196 -13.99 0.47 2.44
C LEU A 196 -15.46 0.33 2.86
N PRO A 197 -15.80 0.08 4.15
CA PRO A 197 -17.20 0.07 4.57
C PRO A 197 -17.90 1.41 4.32
N ASP A 198 -17.29 2.53 4.75
CA ASP A 198 -17.85 3.86 4.56
C ASP A 198 -17.99 4.21 3.06
N VAL A 199 -16.98 3.85 2.25
CA VAL A 199 -17.00 4.04 0.80
C VAL A 199 -18.12 3.25 0.12
N ILE A 200 -18.32 1.98 0.51
CA ILE A 200 -19.39 1.14 -0.06
C ILE A 200 -20.76 1.76 0.23
N LEU A 201 -20.99 2.24 1.45
CA LEU A 201 -22.27 2.85 1.83
C LEU A 201 -22.52 4.13 1.03
N ILE A 202 -21.51 5.00 0.89
CA ILE A 202 -21.61 6.24 0.09
C ILE A 202 -21.93 5.93 -1.38
N LEU A 203 -21.18 5.01 -2.00
CA LEU A 203 -21.34 4.69 -3.42
C LEU A 203 -22.64 3.92 -3.69
N SER A 204 -23.10 3.09 -2.75
CA SER A 204 -24.36 2.37 -2.90
C SER A 204 -25.55 3.31 -2.82
N ARG A 205 -25.56 4.28 -1.90
CA ARG A 205 -26.60 5.32 -1.88
C ARG A 205 -26.67 6.09 -3.20
N LEU A 206 -25.50 6.50 -3.70
CA LEU A 206 -25.42 7.21 -4.98
C LEU A 206 -25.92 6.37 -6.16
N ALA A 207 -25.66 5.06 -6.15
CA ALA A 207 -26.13 4.14 -7.17
C ALA A 207 -27.67 4.04 -7.15
N SER A 208 -28.28 3.95 -5.96
CA SER A 208 -29.74 3.97 -5.80
C SER A 208 -30.36 5.27 -6.30
N ASP A 209 -29.81 6.43 -5.90
CA ASP A 209 -30.31 7.74 -6.37
C ASP A 209 -30.22 7.87 -7.89
N SER A 210 -29.12 7.39 -8.46
CA SER A 210 -28.93 7.43 -9.91
C SER A 210 -29.93 6.51 -10.62
N LEU A 211 -30.25 5.35 -10.03
CA LEU A 211 -31.22 4.40 -10.59
C LEU A 211 -32.64 5.00 -10.59
N ASP A 212 -33.05 5.63 -9.49
CA ASP A 212 -34.36 6.28 -9.36
C ASP A 212 -34.52 7.42 -10.37
N ILE A 213 -33.47 8.23 -10.58
CA ILE A 213 -33.47 9.29 -11.60
C ILE A 213 -33.61 8.70 -13.00
N THR A 214 -32.87 7.63 -13.31
CA THR A 214 -32.89 7.00 -14.64
C THR A 214 -34.26 6.36 -14.91
N ALA A 215 -34.85 5.69 -13.91
CA ALA A 215 -36.19 5.13 -13.99
C ALA A 215 -37.23 6.22 -14.25
N ASN A 216 -37.23 7.30 -13.46
CA ASN A 216 -38.18 8.41 -13.62
C ASN A 216 -38.02 9.15 -14.97
N SER A 217 -36.80 9.20 -15.53
CA SER A 217 -36.56 9.80 -16.84
C SER A 217 -37.01 8.96 -18.03
N ALA A 218 -37.21 7.65 -17.84
CA ALA A 218 -37.69 6.74 -18.89
C ALA A 218 -39.23 6.72 -19.03
N PHE A 219 -39.95 7.32 -18.07
CA PHE A 219 -41.42 7.42 -18.05
C PHE A 219 -41.97 8.77 -18.51
N VAL A 220 -41.11 9.66 -19.06
CA VAL A 220 -41.49 10.96 -19.64
C VAL A 220 -41.34 10.95 -21.15
#